data_AF-M0G859-F1
#
_entry.id   AF-M0G859-F1
#
_cell.length_a   1.000
_cell.length_b   1.000
_cell.length_c   1.000
_cell.angle_alpha   90.00
_cell.angle_beta   90.00
_cell.angle_gamma   90.00
#
_symmetry.space_group_name_H-M   'P 1'
#
loop_
_entity.id
_entity.type
_entity.pdbx_description
1 polymer ?
#
loop_
_entity_poly.entity_id
_entity_poly.type
_entity_poly.pdbx_seq_one_letter_code
_entity_poly.pdbx_strand_id
1 'polypeptide(L)' 'MHIGVDEAGKGPVLGPMVAAAVRGEPDALPDGIADSKRLSPERREELATELRERDDISVGVAFVEP' A
#
# COMPACT_ATOMS: atom_id res chain seq x y z
N MET A 1 2.59 17.71 -1.16
CA MET A 1 2.89 16.47 -0.41
C MET A 1 1.64 15.98 0.28
N HIS A 2 1.25 14.76 -0.02
CA HIS A 2 -0.01 14.17 0.44
C HIS A 2 0.26 12.86 1.21
N ILE A 3 -0.70 12.46 2.03
CA ILE A 3 -0.69 11.18 2.72
C ILE A 3 -1.99 10.46 2.37
N GLY A 4 -1.86 9.26 1.82
CA GLY A 4 -2.95 8.30 1.66
C GLY A 4 -2.88 7.22 2.73
N VAL A 5 -4.03 6.81 3.25
CA VAL A 5 -4.14 5.73 4.25
C VAL A 5 -5.23 4.75 3.81
N ASP A 6 -5.01 3.47 4.04
CA ASP A 6 -5.97 2.40 3.76
C ASP A 6 -5.72 1.16 4.63
N GLU A 7 -6.71 0.28 4.72
CA GLU A 7 -6.64 -0.97 5.48
C GLU A 7 -7.03 -2.21 4.67
N ALA A 8 -6.44 -3.35 5.03
CA ALA A 8 -6.79 -4.66 4.50
C ALA A 8 -6.98 -5.68 5.63
N GLY A 9 -7.95 -6.58 5.48
CA GLY A 9 -8.20 -7.63 6.47
C GLY A 9 -9.17 -7.26 7.59
N LYS A 10 -10.14 -6.36 7.35
CA LYS A 10 -11.17 -6.00 8.35
C LYS A 10 -12.23 -7.08 8.63
N GLY A 11 -12.57 -7.88 7.62
CA GLY A 11 -13.66 -8.88 7.68
C GLY A 11 -13.31 -10.35 7.98
N PRO A 12 -12.08 -10.87 7.77
CA PRO A 12 -11.79 -12.28 8.01
C PRO A 12 -11.78 -12.61 9.50
N VAL A 13 -12.14 -13.86 9.83
CA VAL A 13 -12.13 -14.40 11.20
C VAL A 13 -10.75 -14.84 11.68
N LEU A 14 -9.82 -15.07 10.74
CA LEU A 14 -8.44 -15.45 11.02
C LEU A 14 -7.48 -14.50 10.30
N GLY A 15 -6.35 -14.24 10.95
CA GLY A 15 -5.29 -13.39 10.44
C GLY A 15 -5.40 -11.93 10.92
N PRO A 16 -4.27 -11.18 10.88
CA PRO A 16 -4.24 -9.80 11.32
C PRO A 16 -4.94 -8.87 10.32
N MET A 17 -5.35 -7.69 10.80
CA MET A 17 -5.64 -6.55 9.94
C MET A 17 -4.36 -5.75 9.72
N VAL A 18 -4.17 -5.22 8.52
CA VAL A 18 -3.02 -4.38 8.17
C VAL A 18 -3.52 -2.98 7.83
N ALA A 19 -2.90 -1.97 8.43
CA ALA A 19 -3.09 -0.57 8.06
C ALA A 19 -1.80 -0.03 7.44
N ALA A 20 -1.92 0.71 6.34
CA ALA A 20 -0.78 1.31 5.65
C ALA A 20 -0.98 2.80 5.42
N ALA A 21 0.12 3.54 5.42
CA ALA A 21 0.19 4.95 5.06
C ALA A 21 1.29 5.16 4.02
N VAL A 22 0.96 5.91 2.96
CA VAL A 22 1.92 6.29 1.91
C VAL A 22 1.95 7.81 1.83
N ARG A 23 3.15 8.38 2.00
CA ARG A 23 3.43 9.82 1.86
C ARG A 23 4.26 10.05 0.61
N GLY A 24 3.84 11.00 -0.22
CA GLY A 24 4.58 11.40 -1.43
C GLY A 24 3.88 12.53 -2.18
N GLU A 25 4.46 12.97 -3.29
CA GLU A 25 3.70 13.76 -4.27
C GLU A 25 2.88 12.83 -5.16
N PRO A 26 1.60 13.14 -5.47
CA PRO A 26 0.77 12.29 -6.32
C PRO A 26 1.39 11.99 -7.68
N ASP A 27 2.09 12.97 -8.26
CA ASP A 27 2.78 12.85 -9.55
C ASP A 27 4.03 11.96 -9.49
N ALA A 28 4.49 11.60 -8.28
CA ALA A 28 5.59 10.68 -8.04
C ALA A 28 5.12 9.22 -7.85
N LEU A 29 3.81 8.96 -7.84
CA LEU A 29 3.30 7.61 -7.70
C LEU A 29 3.57 6.79 -8.98
N PRO A 30 3.97 5.51 -8.87
CA PRO A 30 4.14 4.61 -10.01
C PRO A 30 2.94 4.57 -10.96
N ASP A 31 3.24 4.44 -12.25
CA ASP A 31 2.23 4.27 -13.28
C ASP A 31 1.42 2.98 -13.06
N GLY A 32 0.11 3.08 -13.27
CA GLY A 32 -0.81 1.96 -13.10
C GLY A 32 -1.16 1.64 -11.65
N ILE A 33 -0.83 2.52 -10.69
CA ILE A 33 -1.49 2.51 -9.38
C ILE A 33 -3.00 2.69 -9.59
N ALA A 34 -3.76 1.69 -9.17
CA ALA A 34 -5.21 1.63 -9.25
C ALA A 34 -5.74 0.86 -8.03
N ASP A 35 -7.07 0.75 -7.90
CA ASP A 35 -7.67 -0.14 -6.90
C ASP A 35 -7.05 -1.55 -7.03
N SER A 36 -6.48 -2.03 -5.93
CA SER A 36 -5.74 -3.29 -5.85
C SER A 36 -6.55 -4.50 -6.36
N LYS A 37 -7.89 -4.41 -6.38
CA LYS A 37 -8.79 -5.43 -6.92
C LYS A 37 -8.69 -5.60 -8.43
N ARG A 38 -8.08 -4.65 -9.14
CA ARG A 38 -7.86 -4.68 -10.59
C ARG A 38 -6.44 -5.14 -10.98
N LEU A 39 -5.59 -5.39 -10.00
CA LEU A 39 -4.19 -5.77 -10.18
C LEU A 39 -4.01 -7.25 -9.86
N SER A 40 -3.12 -7.93 -10.59
CA SER A 40 -2.71 -9.29 -10.20
C SER A 40 -1.91 -9.24 -8.89
N PRO A 41 -1.83 -10.35 -8.13
CA PRO A 41 -0.96 -10.43 -6.96
C PRO A 41 0.48 -10.01 -7.27
N GLU A 42 1.04 -10.48 -8.38
CA GLU A 42 2.41 -10.19 -8.82
C GLU A 42 2.59 -8.69 -9.08
N ARG A 43 1.65 -8.05 -9.81
CA ARG A 43 1.73 -6.62 -10.09
C ARG A 43 1.64 -5.76 -8.82
N ARG A 44 0.90 -6.21 -7.81
CA ARG A 44 0.84 -5.51 -6.51
C ARG A 44 2.17 -5.59 -5.77
N GLU A 45 2.85 -6.73 -5.82
CA GLU A 45 4.17 -6.90 -5.21
C GLU A 45 5.24 -6.04 -5.91
N GLU A 46 5.21 -5.97 -7.24
CA GLU A 46 6.08 -5.08 -8.02
C GLU A 46 5.87 -3.61 -7.63
N LEU A 47 4.62 -3.14 -7.65
CA LEU A 47 4.29 -1.76 -7.27
C LEU A 47 4.67 -1.44 -5.82
N ALA A 48 4.46 -2.40 -4.90
CA ALA A 48 4.83 -2.21 -3.50
C ALA A 48 6.35 -2.18 -3.30
N THR A 49 7.12 -2.86 -4.15
CA THR A 49 8.59 -2.79 -4.16
C THR A 49 9.03 -1.43 -4.69
N GLU A 50 8.50 -1.02 -5.84
CA GLU A 50 8.79 0.28 -6.47
C GLU A 50 8.51 1.45 -5.51
N LEU A 51 7.38 1.42 -4.80
CA LEU A 51 7.02 2.43 -3.78
C LEU A 51 8.03 2.51 -2.62
N ARG A 52 8.68 1.40 -2.25
CA ARG A 52 9.65 1.35 -1.13
C ARG A 52 11.07 1.70 -1.56
N GLU A 53 11.40 1.55 -2.84
CA GLU A 53 12.72 1.90 -3.39
C GLU A 53 12.85 3.38 -3.76
N ARG A 54 11.73 4.12 -3.83
CA ARG A 54 11.73 5.55 -4.10
C ARG A 54 12.09 6.39 -2.88
N ASP A 55 13.08 7.26 -3.03
CA ASP A 55 13.58 8.16 -1.95
C ASP A 55 12.58 9.25 -1.54
N ASP A 56 11.69 9.65 -2.44
CA ASP A 56 10.69 10.71 -2.23
C ASP A 56 9.32 10.19 -1.78
N ILE A 57 9.22 8.87 -1.55
CA ILE A 57 8.05 8.21 -0.99
C ILE A 57 8.41 7.63 0.37
N SER A 58 7.49 7.77 1.33
CA SER A 58 7.60 7.09 2.63
C SER A 58 6.43 6.16 2.83
N VAL A 59 6.70 4.91 3.18
CA VAL A 59 5.70 3.87 3.43
C VAL A 59 5.75 3.44 4.89
N GLY A 60 4.63 3.53 5.59
CA GLY A 60 4.44 2.98 6.93
C GLY A 60 3.43 1.84 6.90
N VAL A 61 3.72 0.74 7.60
CA VAL A 61 2.83 -0.41 7.74
C VAL A 61 2.72 -0.80 9.20
N ALA A 62 1.50 -1.03 9.66
CA ALA A 62 1.20 -1.52 11.00
C ALA A 62 0.30 -2.75 10.91
N PHE A 63 0.56 -3.71 11.79
CA PHE A 63 -0.25 -4.92 11.96
C PHE A 63 -1.09 -4.78 13.22
N VAL A 64 -2.37 -5.08 13.11
CA VAL A 64 -3.29 -5.25 14.22
C VAL A 64 -3.47 -6.75 14.40
N GLU A 65 -2.77 -7.29 15.39
CA GLU A 65 -2.85 -8.72 15.72
C GLU A 65 -4.26 -9.11 16.20
N PRO A 66 -4.71 -10.35 15.95
CA PRO A 66 -6.01 -10.86 16.42
C PRO A 66 -6.21 -10.86 17.93
#